data_AF-A0A564SL45-F1
#
_entry.id   AF-A0A564SL45-F1
#
_cell.length_a   1.000
_cell.length_b   1.000
_cell.length_c   1.000
_cell.angle_alpha   90.00
_cell.angle_beta   90.00
_cell.angle_gamma   90.00
#
_symmetry.space_group_name_H-M   'P 1'
#
loop_
_entity.id
_entity.type
_entity.pdbx_description
1 polymer ?
#
loop_
_entity_poly.entity_id
_entity_poly.type
_entity_poly.pdbx_seq_one_letter_code
_entity_poly.pdbx_strand_id
1 'polypeptide(L)'
;MGNETRSETEQFEYLFLDLEWNQPIGTTELTDRAAVQIAIVAVDEAMNPVKSFSRAIRLRNPESLNPHTVKIIHMPEYNIMQGRSNGKRETDISSIQAYCSLDQGYI
;
A
#
# COMPACT_ATOMS: atom_id res chain seq x y z
N MET A 1 -27.79 15.76 -28.78
CA MET A 1 -27.44 16.29 -27.45
C MET A 1 -26.87 15.12 -26.67
N GLY A 2 -25.54 15.05 -26.56
CA GLY A 2 -24.88 13.96 -25.85
C GLY A 2 -25.08 14.14 -24.36
N ASN A 3 -25.58 13.11 -23.68
CA ASN A 3 -25.55 13.05 -22.22
C ASN A 3 -24.12 12.76 -21.81
N GLU A 4 -23.34 13.81 -21.57
CA GLU A 4 -22.12 13.71 -20.78
C GLU A 4 -22.54 13.53 -19.32
N THR A 5 -22.79 12.29 -18.90
CA THR A 5 -22.72 11.92 -17.49
C THR A 5 -21.28 12.14 -17.06
N ARG A 6 -20.97 13.34 -16.54
CA ARG A 6 -19.82 13.53 -15.66
C ARG A 6 -19.96 12.48 -14.57
N SER A 7 -19.04 11.52 -14.54
CA SER A 7 -18.86 10.65 -13.39
C SER A 7 -18.78 11.56 -12.17
N GLU A 8 -19.71 11.45 -11.24
CA GLU A 8 -19.51 12.03 -9.90
C GLU A 8 -18.15 11.49 -9.43
N THR A 9 -17.19 12.39 -9.25
CA THR A 9 -15.88 12.03 -8.72
C THR A 9 -16.12 11.41 -7.36
N GLU A 10 -15.72 10.14 -7.18
CA GLU A 10 -15.86 9.44 -5.89
C GLU A 10 -15.15 10.29 -4.82
N GLN A 11 -15.93 10.95 -3.96
CA GLN A 11 -15.42 11.79 -2.89
C GLN A 11 -15.22 10.94 -1.65
N PHE A 12 -13.98 10.87 -1.17
CA PHE A 12 -13.62 10.27 0.10
C PHE A 12 -13.13 11.35 1.07
N GLU A 13 -13.51 11.23 2.34
CA GLU A 13 -13.17 12.20 3.39
C GLU A 13 -11.96 11.73 4.21
N TYR A 14 -11.84 10.41 4.41
CA TYR A 14 -10.78 9.82 5.22
C TYR A 14 -10.05 8.70 4.48
N LEU A 15 -8.75 8.59 4.77
CA LEU A 15 -7.88 7.48 4.34
C LEU A 15 -7.31 6.79 5.57
N PHE A 16 -7.73 5.55 5.82
CA PHE A 16 -7.11 4.68 6.80
C PHE A 16 -5.95 3.94 6.15
N LEU A 17 -4.75 4.06 6.72
CA LEU A 17 -3.54 3.46 6.20
C LEU A 17 -2.93 2.51 7.23
N ASP A 18 -2.54 1.34 6.78
CA ASP A 18 -1.87 0.31 7.56
C ASP A 18 -0.61 -0.17 6.84
N LEU A 19 0.46 -0.41 7.60
CA LEU A 19 1.79 -0.76 7.10
C LEU A 19 2.41 -1.88 7.93
N GLU A 20 2.82 -2.93 7.22
CA GLU A 20 3.53 -4.05 7.82
C GLU A 20 5.02 -4.00 7.46
N TRP A 21 5.86 -4.28 8.45
CA TRP A 21 7.31 -4.10 8.35
C TRP A 21 8.07 -5.39 8.68
N ASN A 22 9.10 -5.67 7.90
CA ASN A 22 10.13 -6.63 8.27
C ASN A 22 11.26 -5.94 9.05
N GLN A 23 11.64 -6.54 10.18
CA GLN A 23 12.87 -6.19 10.91
C GLN A 23 13.86 -7.36 10.77
N PRO A 24 15.02 -7.16 10.10
CA PRO A 24 16.05 -8.18 10.00
C PRO A 24 16.51 -8.70 11.36
N ILE A 25 16.86 -9.99 11.43
CA ILE A 25 17.34 -10.61 12.67
C ILE A 25 18.59 -9.89 13.18
N GLY A 26 18.64 -9.59 14.48
CA GLY A 26 19.78 -8.92 15.10
C GLY A 26 19.80 -7.39 14.97
N THR A 27 18.76 -6.80 14.37
CA THR A 27 18.61 -5.34 14.25
C THR A 27 17.47 -4.83 15.12
N THR A 28 17.58 -3.59 15.60
CA THR A 28 16.58 -2.93 16.45
C THR A 28 16.19 -1.54 15.96
N GLU A 29 16.99 -0.94 15.07
CA GLU A 29 16.77 0.42 14.63
C GLU A 29 15.65 0.51 13.60
N LEU A 30 14.91 1.62 13.63
CA LEU A 30 13.83 1.89 12.68
C LEU A 30 14.35 1.96 11.23
N THR A 31 15.58 2.42 11.03
CA THR A 31 16.21 2.53 9.72
C THR A 31 16.49 1.19 9.05
N ASP A 32 16.53 0.11 9.84
CA ASP A 32 16.75 -1.25 9.33
C ASP A 32 15.44 -1.91 8.85
N ARG A 33 14.28 -1.29 9.15
CA ARG A 33 12.97 -1.81 8.74
C ARG A 33 12.71 -1.59 7.27
N ALA A 34 12.09 -2.59 6.66
CA ALA A 34 11.58 -2.51 5.29
C ALA A 34 10.09 -2.85 5.27
N ALA A 35 9.28 -2.02 4.61
CA ALA A 35 7.86 -2.31 4.44
C ALA A 35 7.71 -3.57 3.58
N VAL A 36 6.80 -4.44 3.98
CA VAL A 36 6.45 -5.68 3.27
C VAL A 36 4.98 -5.72 2.86
N GLN A 37 4.14 -4.85 3.43
CA GLN A 37 2.77 -4.66 2.99
C GLN A 37 2.32 -3.23 3.24
N ILE A 38 1.42 -2.75 2.40
CA ILE A 38 0.62 -1.55 2.63
C ILE A 38 -0.84 -1.87 2.36
N ALA A 39 -1.74 -1.34 3.18
CA ALA A 39 -3.16 -1.34 2.94
C ALA A 39 -3.75 0.05 3.18
N ILE A 40 -4.73 0.43 2.36
CA ILE A 40 -5.45 1.70 2.43
C ILE A 40 -6.94 1.41 2.27
N VAL A 41 -7.76 2.04 3.10
CA VAL A 41 -9.22 2.10 2.94
C VAL A 41 -9.63 3.56 2.92
N ALA A 42 -10.20 3.99 1.79
CA ALA A 42 -10.83 5.28 1.64
C ALA A 42 -12.30 5.17 2.04
N VAL A 43 -12.79 6.10 2.85
CA VAL A 43 -14.18 6.15 3.30
C VAL A 43 -14.80 7.52 3.08
N ASP A 44 -16.13 7.57 2.98
CA ASP A 44 -16.91 8.80 2.98
C ASP A 44 -17.03 9.43 4.38
N GLU A 45 -17.74 10.57 4.49
CA GLU A 45 -17.99 11.25 5.77
C GLU A 45 -18.72 10.35 6.79
N ALA A 46 -19.57 9.43 6.31
CA ALA A 46 -20.34 8.50 7.13
C ALA A 46 -19.55 7.22 7.48
N MET A 47 -18.25 7.16 7.17
CA MET A 47 -17.35 6.02 7.39
C MET A 47 -17.68 4.77 6.56
N ASN A 48 -18.42 4.92 5.46
CA ASN A 48 -18.64 3.81 4.53
C ASN A 48 -17.41 3.63 3.64
N PRO A 49 -16.91 2.39 3.44
CA PRO A 49 -15.84 2.12 2.49
C PRO A 49 -16.24 2.49 1.07
N VAL A 50 -15.47 3.40 0.47
CA VAL A 50 -15.61 3.80 -0.94
C VAL A 50 -14.64 2.98 -1.78
N LYS A 51 -13.39 2.86 -1.32
CA LYS A 51 -12.30 2.24 -2.07
C LYS A 51 -11.33 1.55 -1.12
N SER A 52 -10.74 0.44 -1.56
CA SER A 52 -9.64 -0.19 -0.84
C SER A 52 -8.47 -0.52 -1.75
N PHE A 53 -7.27 -0.47 -1.21
CA PHE A 53 -6.04 -0.87 -1.86
C PHE A 53 -5.22 -1.69 -0.87
N SER A 54 -4.64 -2.80 -1.33
CA SER A 54 -3.63 -3.49 -0.56
C SER A 54 -2.58 -4.10 -1.49
N ARG A 55 -1.34 -4.16 -1.00
CA ARG A 55 -0.23 -4.68 -1.79
C ARG A 55 0.88 -5.22 -0.90
N ALA A 56 1.36 -6.41 -1.25
CA ALA A 56 2.63 -6.92 -0.77
C ALA A 56 3.80 -6.22 -1.48
N ILE A 57 4.80 -5.83 -0.69
CA ILE A 57 6.01 -5.14 -1.11
C ILE A 57 7.16 -6.12 -1.02
N ARG A 58 7.88 -6.30 -2.12
CA ARG A 58 9.01 -7.25 -2.16
C ARG A 58 10.23 -6.66 -1.48
N LEU A 59 10.78 -7.42 -0.53
CA LEU A 59 12.08 -7.13 0.06
C LEU A 59 13.19 -7.12 -0.99
N ARG A 60 14.09 -6.13 -0.90
CA ARG A 60 15.24 -6.05 -1.80
C ARG A 60 16.20 -7.23 -1.62
N ASN A 61 16.40 -7.65 -0.37
CA ASN A 61 17.19 -8.83 -0.03
C ASN A 61 16.28 -9.89 0.62
N PRO A 62 15.90 -10.96 -0.10
CA PRO A 62 15.07 -12.03 0.44
C PRO A 62 15.63 -12.67 1.72
N GLU A 63 16.95 -12.83 1.81
CA GLU A 63 17.65 -13.43 2.96
C GLU A 63 17.52 -12.59 4.24
N SER A 64 17.07 -11.33 4.12
CA SER A 64 16.82 -10.46 5.28
C SER A 64 15.43 -10.65 5.89
N LEU A 65 14.56 -11.47 5.28
CA LEU A 65 13.25 -11.76 5.82
C LEU A 65 13.39 -12.46 7.18
N ASN A 66 12.83 -11.83 8.21
CA ASN A 66 12.74 -12.45 9.51
C ASN A 66 11.53 -13.40 9.53
N PRO A 67 11.71 -14.72 9.79
CA PRO A 67 10.61 -15.67 9.81
C PRO A 67 9.54 -15.36 10.87
N HIS A 68 9.88 -14.58 11.90
CA HIS A 68 8.89 -14.09 12.87
C HIS A 68 7.96 -13.05 12.26
N THR A 69 8.42 -12.23 11.32
CA THR A 69 7.58 -11.26 10.59
C THR A 69 6.42 -11.98 9.92
N VAL A 70 6.69 -13.06 9.18
CA VAL A 70 5.66 -13.88 8.48
C VAL A 70 4.55 -14.34 9.42
N LYS A 71 4.89 -14.66 10.68
CA LYS A 71 3.92 -15.08 11.70
C LYS A 71 3.11 -13.90 12.24
N ILE A 72 3.75 -12.75 12.47
CA ILE A 72 3.10 -11.57 13.05
C ILE A 72 2.12 -10.95 12.06
N ILE A 73 2.54 -10.80 10.81
CA ILE A 73 1.75 -10.09 9.78
C ILE A 73 0.80 -11.03 9.02
N HIS A 74 0.80 -12.33 9.36
CA HIS A 74 -0.03 -13.36 8.74
C HIS A 74 0.05 -13.43 7.21
N MET A 75 1.21 -13.09 6.64
CA MET A 75 1.47 -13.15 5.20
C MET A 75 2.63 -14.11 4.92
N PRO A 76 2.42 -15.16 4.09
CA PRO A 76 3.46 -16.11 3.78
C PRO A 76 4.59 -15.48 2.96
N GLU A 77 5.81 -16.00 3.11
CA GLU A 77 7.02 -15.51 2.43
C GLU A 77 6.82 -15.38 0.92
N TYR A 78 6.18 -16.35 0.26
CA TYR A 78 6.02 -16.32 -1.19
C TYR A 78 5.20 -15.11 -1.66
N ASN A 79 4.22 -14.63 -0.88
CA ASN A 79 3.47 -13.40 -1.19
C ASN A 79 4.37 -12.17 -1.12
N ILE A 80 5.28 -12.10 -0.14
CA ILE A 80 6.26 -11.02 -0.01
C ILE A 80 7.22 -11.05 -1.20
N MET A 81 7.76 -12.23 -1.54
CA MET A 81 8.77 -12.37 -2.59
C MET A 81 8.21 -12.18 -4.00
N GLN A 82 6.92 -12.48 -4.22
CA GLN A 82 6.20 -12.17 -5.46
C GLN A 82 5.62 -10.74 -5.48
N GLY A 83 5.78 -9.99 -4.38
CA GLY A 83 5.40 -8.60 -4.28
C GLY A 83 6.09 -7.75 -5.35
N ARG A 84 5.55 -6.55 -5.60
CA ARG A 84 6.20 -5.63 -6.54
C ARG A 84 7.51 -5.15 -5.93
N SER A 85 8.57 -5.16 -6.74
CA SER A 85 9.86 -4.61 -6.31
C SER A 85 9.74 -3.09 -6.21
N ASN A 86 10.38 -2.52 -5.19
CA ASN A 86 10.55 -1.07 -5.06
C ASN A 86 11.62 -0.59 -6.03
N GLY A 87 11.36 -0.77 -7.33
CA GLY A 87 12.14 -0.25 -8.42
C GLY A 87 11.98 1.27 -8.47
N LYS A 88 12.85 1.96 -7.71
CA LYS A 88 12.87 3.42 -7.44
C LYS A 88 11.86 3.86 -6.38
N ARG A 89 12.34 4.63 -5.40
CA ARG A 89 11.57 5.24 -4.29
C ARG A 89 10.35 6.06 -4.75
N GLU A 90 10.27 6.38 -6.04
CA GLU A 90 9.12 7.05 -6.66
C GLU A 90 7.89 6.16 -6.76
N THR A 91 7.98 4.82 -6.83
CA THR A 91 6.82 3.98 -7.21
C THR A 91 5.74 3.82 -6.14
N ASP A 92 6.06 3.94 -4.84
CA ASP A 92 5.09 3.67 -3.78
C ASP A 92 4.19 4.89 -3.56
N ILE A 93 4.77 6.08 -3.38
CA ILE A 93 4.01 7.33 -3.37
C ILE A 93 3.35 7.56 -4.73
N SER A 94 3.98 7.25 -5.86
CA SER A 94 3.32 7.38 -7.16
C SER A 94 2.17 6.38 -7.34
N SER A 95 2.17 5.23 -6.66
CA SER A 95 1.07 4.28 -6.73
C SER A 95 -0.08 4.62 -5.78
N ILE A 96 0.22 5.21 -4.61
CA ILE A 96 -0.78 5.84 -3.74
C ILE A 96 -1.35 7.09 -4.42
N GLN A 97 -0.49 7.93 -5.00
CA GLN A 97 -0.89 9.07 -5.81
C GLN A 97 -1.72 8.59 -6.98
N ALA A 98 -1.29 7.62 -7.81
CA ALA A 98 -2.13 7.09 -8.88
C ALA A 98 -3.46 6.53 -8.35
N TYR A 99 -3.47 5.85 -7.20
CA TYR A 99 -4.69 5.39 -6.54
C TYR A 99 -5.63 6.54 -6.14
N CYS A 100 -5.09 7.65 -5.64
CA CYS A 100 -5.80 8.89 -5.30
C CYS A 100 -6.10 9.79 -6.53
N SER A 101 -5.31 9.69 -7.61
CA SER A 101 -5.36 10.55 -8.81
C SER A 101 -6.28 9.99 -9.87
N LEU A 102 -6.62 8.69 -9.81
CA LEU A 102 -7.67 8.12 -10.65
C LEU A 102 -9.05 8.78 -10.41
N ASP A 103 -9.19 9.59 -9.35
CA ASP A 103 -10.40 10.37 -9.03
C ASP A 103 -10.24 11.88 -9.25
N GLN A 104 -9.06 12.35 -9.67
CA GLN A 104 -8.87 13.75 -10.09
C GLN A 104 -8.51 13.79 -11.57
N GLY A 105 -9.54 13.96 -12.39
CA GLY A 105 -9.33 14.39 -13.76
C GLY A 105 -8.52 15.69 -13.78
N TYR A 106 -7.30 15.61 -14.29
CA TYR A 106 -6.36 16.70 -14.61
C TYR A 106 -5.99 17.66 -13.47
N ILE A 107 -4.69 17.72 -13.19
CA ILE A 107 -3.97 19.00 -13.22
C ILE A 107 -2.68 18.79 -14.01
#